data_AF-A0A1F3T055-F1
#
_entry.id   AF-A0A1F3T055-F1
#
_cell.length_a   1.000
_cell.length_b   1.000
_cell.length_c   1.000
_cell.angle_alpha   90.00
_cell.angle_beta   90.00
_cell.angle_gamma   90.00
#
_symmetry.space_group_name_H-M   'P 1'
#
loop_
_entity.id
_entity.type
_entity.pdbx_description
1 polymer ?
#
loop_
_entity_poly.entity_id
_entity_poly.type
_entity_poly.pdbx_seq_one_letter_code
_entity_poly.pdbx_strand_id
1 'polypeptide(L)'
;MTRSLDYFLAKWTFYKRCLVIFLAFNIFSIAVSAVLGFNYFTFKRNLGAKQQASLERIEKSDLALNKLAVFQAELSERQHLIIRNREDEKKVLTILNNWQEIKVIITSLNTTPNDIPLSDDFSTLAQVSKSLNALKQKELSALRAELTNYNDTTRLLIIAGALTLIFGIILPHLVLFMLARTLNRIRVEMQNAALEFIKNWSTTKASFGDEPFKNVKFWLQILLLAGHQAGKLSSHPAIQVTSELAYLVHLELHKKSTGKAAA
;
A
#
# COMPACT_ATOMS: atom_id res chain seq x y z
N MET A 1 -15.93 43.21 -6.06
CA MET A 1 -16.43 42.59 -4.82
C MET A 1 -16.78 41.10 -4.98
N THR A 2 -17.36 40.65 -6.10
CA THR A 2 -17.64 39.22 -6.35
C THR A 2 -16.36 38.38 -6.53
N ARG A 3 -15.40 38.83 -7.36
CA ARG A 3 -14.22 38.02 -7.75
C ARG A 3 -13.31 37.48 -6.63
N SER A 4 -13.19 38.13 -5.46
CA SER A 4 -12.33 37.62 -4.36
C SER A 4 -13.06 36.65 -3.43
N LEU A 5 -14.36 36.87 -3.20
CA LEU A 5 -15.22 35.89 -2.55
C LEU A 5 -15.32 34.64 -3.42
N ASP A 6 -15.46 34.83 -4.75
CA ASP A 6 -15.45 33.75 -5.73
C ASP A 6 -14.11 33.00 -5.73
N TYR A 7 -12.97 33.70 -5.59
CA TYR A 7 -11.66 33.05 -5.51
C TYR A 7 -11.44 32.26 -4.21
N PHE A 8 -11.90 32.79 -3.07
CA PHE A 8 -11.86 32.07 -1.79
C PHE A 8 -12.81 30.86 -1.79
N LEU A 9 -14.05 31.03 -2.29
CA LEU A 9 -15.01 29.95 -2.47
C LEU A 9 -14.51 28.90 -3.46
N ALA A 10 -13.82 29.30 -4.54
CA ALA A 10 -13.17 28.41 -5.49
C ALA A 10 -12.04 27.62 -4.82
N LYS A 11 -11.19 28.25 -4.00
CA LYS A 11 -10.16 27.56 -3.22
C LYS A 11 -10.78 26.60 -2.20
N TRP A 12 -11.80 27.03 -1.48
CA TRP A 12 -12.47 26.20 -0.47
C TRP A 12 -13.17 24.99 -1.10
N THR A 13 -13.88 25.19 -2.20
CA THR A 13 -14.49 24.09 -2.96
C THR A 13 -13.45 23.15 -3.56
N PHE A 14 -12.30 23.67 -4.01
CA PHE A 14 -11.15 22.86 -4.43
C PHE A 14 -10.63 21.99 -3.26
N TYR A 15 -10.34 22.57 -2.09
CA TYR A 15 -9.89 21.81 -0.93
C TYR A 15 -10.91 20.75 -0.47
N LYS A 16 -12.20 21.09 -0.46
CA LYS A 16 -13.28 20.15 -0.14
C LYS A 16 -13.31 18.98 -1.12
N ARG A 17 -13.18 19.25 -2.43
CA ARG A 17 -13.11 18.20 -3.47
C ARG A 17 -11.86 17.33 -3.30
N CYS A 18 -10.70 17.93 -3.05
CA CYS A 18 -9.48 17.18 -2.75
C CYS A 18 -9.64 16.26 -1.54
N LEU A 19 -10.27 16.74 -0.46
CA LEU A 19 -10.50 15.96 0.75
C LEU A 19 -11.46 14.78 0.51
N VAL A 20 -12.52 14.99 -0.28
CA VAL A 20 -13.46 13.91 -0.66
C VAL A 20 -12.77 12.86 -1.54
N ILE A 21 -12.02 13.28 -2.57
CA ILE A 21 -11.25 12.37 -3.44
C ILE A 21 -10.24 11.57 -2.61
N PHE A 22 -9.58 12.25 -1.68
CA PHE A 22 -8.60 11.63 -0.79
C PHE A 22 -9.24 10.59 0.14
N LEU A 23 -10.39 10.91 0.75
CA LEU A 23 -11.15 9.96 1.58
C LEU A 23 -11.61 8.75 0.75
N ALA A 24 -12.12 8.98 -0.47
CA ALA A 24 -12.55 7.92 -1.37
C ALA A 24 -11.38 6.99 -1.75
N PHE A 25 -10.21 7.56 -2.06
CA PHE A 25 -9.01 6.78 -2.36
C PHE A 25 -8.54 5.95 -1.15
N ASN A 26 -8.67 6.51 0.06
CA ASN A 26 -8.37 5.79 1.29
C ASN A 26 -9.27 4.57 1.50
N ILE A 27 -10.59 4.78 1.42
CA ILE A 27 -11.58 3.71 1.57
C ILE A 27 -11.35 2.63 0.51
N PHE A 28 -11.09 3.05 -0.74
CA PHE A 28 -10.76 2.13 -1.83
C PHE A 28 -9.49 1.31 -1.53
N SER A 29 -8.41 1.96 -1.08
CA SER A 29 -7.15 1.28 -0.73
C SER A 29 -7.32 0.26 0.40
N ILE A 30 -8.12 0.61 1.42
CA ILE A 30 -8.46 -0.29 2.52
C ILE A 30 -9.27 -1.49 1.99
N ALA A 31 -10.27 -1.26 1.15
CA ALA A 31 -11.09 -2.32 0.57
C ALA A 31 -10.27 -3.28 -0.31
N VAL A 32 -9.41 -2.75 -1.19
CA VAL A 32 -8.49 -3.56 -2.01
C VAL A 32 -7.55 -4.38 -1.13
N SER A 33 -6.97 -3.76 -0.09
CA SER A 33 -6.08 -4.47 0.85
C SER A 33 -6.81 -5.57 1.62
N ALA A 34 -8.07 -5.35 2.01
CA ALA A 34 -8.89 -6.36 2.68
C ALA A 34 -9.20 -7.55 1.76
N VAL A 35 -9.57 -7.30 0.50
CA VAL A 35 -9.83 -8.34 -0.50
C VAL A 35 -8.56 -9.14 -0.80
N LEU A 36 -7.42 -8.46 -1.00
CA LEU A 36 -6.14 -9.12 -1.22
C LEU A 36 -5.72 -9.95 0.00
N GLY A 37 -5.91 -9.41 1.22
CA GLY A 37 -5.63 -10.11 2.46
C GLY A 37 -6.48 -11.37 2.60
N PHE A 38 -7.80 -11.26 2.36
CA PHE A 38 -8.71 -12.40 2.36
C PHE A 38 -8.26 -13.48 1.37
N ASN A 39 -8.02 -13.09 0.11
CA ASN A 39 -7.55 -14.02 -0.93
C ASN A 39 -6.23 -14.70 -0.54
N TYR A 40 -5.29 -13.95 0.03
CA TYR A 40 -4.02 -14.50 0.51
C TYR A 40 -4.23 -15.53 1.63
N PHE A 41 -5.07 -15.27 2.62
CA PHE A 41 -5.32 -16.21 3.71
C PHE A 41 -6.05 -17.47 3.22
N THR A 42 -7.06 -17.32 2.36
CA THR A 42 -7.75 -18.46 1.74
C THR A 42 -6.78 -19.30 0.90
N PHE A 43 -5.95 -18.64 0.08
CA PHE A 43 -4.96 -19.31 -0.75
C PHE A 43 -3.91 -20.01 0.10
N LYS A 44 -3.33 -19.37 1.12
CA LYS A 44 -2.34 -19.95 2.03
C LYS A 44 -2.88 -21.21 2.73
N ARG A 45 -4.14 -21.16 3.19
CA ARG A 45 -4.79 -22.32 3.84
C ARG A 45 -4.90 -23.49 2.87
N ASN A 46 -5.35 -23.23 1.64
CA ASN A 46 -5.52 -24.26 0.62
C ASN A 46 -4.17 -24.79 0.11
N LEU A 47 -3.15 -23.92 0.01
CA LEU A 47 -1.80 -24.28 -0.40
C LEU A 47 -1.15 -25.26 0.58
N GLY A 48 -1.30 -25.05 1.89
CA GLY A 48 -0.74 -25.97 2.89
C GLY A 48 -1.30 -27.39 2.76
N ALA A 49 -2.63 -27.52 2.61
CA ALA A 49 -3.27 -28.82 2.43
C ALA A 49 -2.85 -29.50 1.11
N LYS A 50 -2.79 -28.74 0.01
CA LYS A 50 -2.34 -29.26 -1.29
C LYS A 50 -0.87 -29.65 -1.30
N GLN A 51 0.01 -28.82 -0.73
CA GLN A 51 1.44 -29.11 -0.64
C GLN A 51 1.69 -30.37 0.17
N GLN A 52 1.00 -30.55 1.29
CA GLN A 52 1.13 -31.75 2.11
C GLN A 52 0.68 -33.00 1.33
N ALA A 53 -0.45 -32.92 0.61
CA ALA A 53 -0.92 -34.02 -0.22
C ALA A 53 0.03 -34.36 -1.39
N SER A 54 0.58 -33.35 -2.08
CA SER A 54 1.55 -33.55 -3.15
C SER A 54 2.90 -34.07 -2.62
N LEU A 55 3.36 -33.62 -1.44
CA LEU A 55 4.57 -34.15 -0.79
C LEU A 55 4.40 -35.62 -0.40
N GLU A 56 3.27 -36.00 0.19
CA GLU A 56 2.95 -37.39 0.53
C GLU A 56 2.94 -38.28 -0.73
N ARG A 57 2.41 -37.78 -1.85
CA ARG A 57 2.45 -38.49 -3.14
C ARG A 57 3.86 -38.65 -3.68
N ILE A 58 4.69 -37.62 -3.59
CA ILE A 58 6.11 -37.68 -4.00
C ILE A 58 6.85 -38.71 -3.14
N GLU A 59 6.65 -38.70 -1.82
CA GLU A 59 7.26 -39.66 -0.89
C GLU A 59 6.85 -41.10 -1.20
N LYS A 60 5.55 -41.35 -1.45
CA LYS A 60 5.04 -42.66 -1.88
C LYS A 60 5.61 -43.08 -3.24
N SER A 61 5.76 -42.15 -4.18
CA SER A 61 6.39 -42.42 -5.48
C SER A 61 7.87 -42.78 -5.32
N ASP A 62 8.60 -42.11 -4.43
CA ASP A 62 10.00 -42.41 -4.14
C ASP A 62 10.17 -43.75 -3.44
N LEU A 63 9.28 -44.09 -2.50
CA LEU A 63 9.24 -45.41 -1.88
C LEU A 63 8.99 -46.51 -2.93
N ALA A 64 8.03 -46.29 -3.85
CA ALA A 64 7.75 -47.24 -4.93
C ALA A 64 8.95 -47.42 -5.85
N LEU A 65 9.60 -46.32 -6.27
CA LEU A 65 10.80 -46.36 -7.12
C LEU A 65 11.96 -47.10 -6.43
N ASN A 66 12.20 -46.84 -5.15
CA ASN A 66 13.25 -47.52 -4.38
C ASN A 66 12.98 -49.03 -4.25
N LYS A 67 11.74 -49.42 -3.90
CA LYS A 67 11.34 -50.84 -3.83
C LYS A 67 11.44 -51.51 -5.21
N LEU A 68 11.06 -50.83 -6.28
CA LEU A 68 11.17 -51.32 -7.65
C LEU A 68 12.64 -51.55 -8.05
N ALA A 69 13.55 -50.65 -7.67
CA ALA A 69 14.98 -50.79 -7.94
C ALA A 69 15.59 -51.99 -7.19
N VAL A 70 15.24 -52.18 -5.91
CA VAL A 70 15.65 -53.36 -5.13
C VAL A 70 15.10 -54.64 -5.76
N PHE A 71 13.82 -54.62 -6.15
CA PHE A 71 13.17 -55.74 -6.82
C PHE A 71 13.82 -56.11 -8.16
N GLN A 72 14.19 -55.11 -8.97
CA GLN A 72 14.91 -55.32 -10.23
C GLN A 72 16.30 -55.91 -10.00
N ALA A 73 17.01 -55.45 -8.97
CA ALA A 73 18.31 -56.02 -8.58
C ALA A 73 18.16 -57.49 -8.15
N GLU A 74 17.19 -57.80 -7.27
CA GLU A 74 16.90 -59.16 -6.83
C GLU A 74 16.52 -60.09 -7.99
N LEU A 75 15.69 -59.61 -8.93
CA LEU A 75 15.35 -60.36 -10.14
C LEU A 75 16.58 -60.64 -10.99
N SER A 76 17.43 -59.64 -11.24
CA SER A 76 18.63 -59.78 -12.07
C SER A 76 19.65 -60.76 -11.48
N GLU A 77 19.83 -60.75 -10.16
CA GLU A 77 20.71 -61.69 -9.45
C GLU A 77 20.18 -63.14 -9.53
N ARG A 78 18.85 -63.29 -9.63
CA ARG A 78 18.15 -64.57 -9.46
C ARG A 78 17.58 -65.16 -10.75
N GLN A 79 17.80 -64.51 -11.90
CA GLN A 79 17.36 -64.99 -13.23
C GLN A 79 17.89 -66.39 -13.60
N HIS A 80 18.91 -66.89 -12.90
CA HIS A 80 19.52 -68.20 -13.11
C HIS A 80 19.08 -69.28 -12.09
N LEU A 81 18.22 -68.97 -11.12
CA LEU A 81 17.75 -69.94 -10.13
C LEU A 81 16.77 -70.94 -10.77
N ILE A 82 17.24 -72.18 -10.94
CA ILE A 82 16.37 -73.33 -11.20
C ILE A 82 15.84 -73.77 -9.84
N ILE A 83 14.51 -73.77 -9.64
CA ILE A 83 13.87 -74.23 -8.40
C ILE A 83 14.22 -75.71 -8.19
N ARG A 84 15.10 -76.00 -7.25
CA ARG A 84 15.54 -77.38 -6.97
C ARG A 84 15.24 -77.81 -5.54
N ASN A 85 14.97 -76.87 -4.63
CA ASN A 85 14.69 -77.18 -3.23
C ASN A 85 13.63 -76.24 -2.61
N ARG A 86 13.19 -76.57 -1.39
CA ARG A 86 12.24 -75.76 -0.59
C ARG A 86 12.76 -74.35 -0.25
N GLU A 87 14.07 -74.14 -0.29
CA GLU A 87 14.66 -72.83 -0.02
C GLU A 87 14.48 -71.88 -1.21
N ASP A 88 14.58 -72.41 -2.44
CA ASP A 88 14.29 -71.69 -3.68
C ASP A 88 12.82 -71.28 -3.77
N GLU A 89 11.91 -72.15 -3.32
CA GLU A 89 10.47 -71.85 -3.24
C GLU A 89 10.17 -70.69 -2.27
N LYS A 90 10.80 -70.69 -1.09
CA LYS A 90 10.70 -69.56 -0.15
C LYS A 90 11.23 -68.27 -0.74
N LYS A 91 12.34 -68.32 -1.49
CA LYS A 91 12.93 -67.16 -2.17
C LYS A 91 12.00 -66.60 -3.25
N VAL A 92 11.32 -67.46 -4.02
CA VAL A 92 10.32 -67.05 -5.01
C VAL A 92 9.09 -66.41 -4.33
N LEU A 93 8.63 -66.96 -3.20
CA LEU A 93 7.54 -66.36 -2.42
C LEU A 93 7.89 -64.96 -1.90
N THR A 94 9.12 -64.72 -1.45
CA THR A 94 9.57 -63.38 -1.04
C THR A 94 9.52 -62.39 -2.19
N ILE A 95 9.96 -62.78 -3.39
CA ILE A 95 9.91 -61.94 -4.61
C ILE A 95 8.46 -61.59 -4.97
N LEU A 96 7.55 -62.58 -4.94
CA LEU A 96 6.13 -62.36 -5.21
C LEU A 96 5.48 -61.42 -4.20
N ASN A 97 5.80 -61.57 -2.91
CA ASN A 97 5.31 -60.67 -1.87
C ASN A 97 5.82 -59.24 -2.06
N ASN A 98 7.11 -59.06 -2.36
CA ASN A 98 7.69 -57.75 -2.66
C ASN A 98 6.99 -57.07 -3.86
N TRP A 99 6.67 -57.84 -4.91
CA TRP A 99 5.92 -57.33 -6.06
C TRP A 99 4.48 -56.92 -5.71
N GLN A 100 3.79 -57.70 -4.89
CA GLN A 100 2.45 -57.35 -4.41
C GLN A 100 2.46 -56.06 -3.58
N GLU A 101 3.45 -55.89 -2.69
CA GLU A 101 3.61 -54.64 -1.94
C GLU A 101 3.82 -53.43 -2.85
N ILE A 102 4.64 -53.57 -3.90
CA ILE A 102 4.87 -52.50 -4.88
C ILE A 102 3.57 -52.17 -5.63
N LYS A 103 2.81 -53.19 -6.07
CA LYS A 103 1.50 -52.99 -6.72
C LYS A 103 0.50 -52.25 -5.83
N VAL A 104 0.43 -52.57 -4.55
CA VAL A 104 -0.44 -51.87 -3.60
C VAL A 104 -0.07 -50.39 -3.50
N ILE A 105 1.23 -50.06 -3.41
CA ILE A 105 1.69 -48.67 -3.37
C ILE A 105 1.35 -47.94 -4.68
N ILE A 106 1.61 -48.55 -5.83
CA ILE A 106 1.29 -47.97 -7.15
C ILE A 106 -0.22 -47.77 -7.31
N THR A 107 -1.04 -48.72 -6.87
CA THR A 107 -2.50 -48.61 -6.91
C THR A 107 -2.98 -47.43 -6.07
N SER A 108 -2.36 -47.19 -4.91
CA SER A 108 -2.67 -46.02 -4.07
C SER A 108 -2.25 -44.68 -4.68
N LEU A 109 -1.32 -44.68 -5.63
CA LEU A 109 -0.86 -43.51 -6.38
C LEU A 109 -1.71 -43.24 -7.63
N ASN A 110 -2.37 -44.26 -8.19
CA ASN A 110 -3.25 -44.13 -9.35
C ASN A 110 -4.55 -43.40 -8.97
N THR A 111 -4.58 -42.10 -9.22
CA THR A 111 -5.79 -41.28 -9.09
C THR A 111 -6.75 -41.44 -10.29
N THR A 112 -6.25 -41.98 -11.39
CA THR A 112 -7.01 -42.30 -12.61
C THR A 112 -6.64 -43.72 -13.08
N PRO A 113 -7.58 -44.54 -13.57
CA PRO A 113 -7.36 -45.99 -13.73
C PRO A 113 -6.31 -46.44 -14.78
N ASN A 114 -5.61 -45.54 -15.46
CA ASN A 114 -4.75 -45.87 -16.61
C ASN A 114 -3.38 -45.18 -16.66
N ASP A 115 -2.97 -44.43 -15.63
CA ASP A 115 -1.73 -43.63 -15.71
C ASP A 115 -0.45 -44.46 -15.56
N ILE A 116 -0.55 -45.62 -14.88
CA ILE A 116 0.56 -46.55 -14.67
C ILE A 116 0.12 -47.94 -15.12
N PRO A 117 0.74 -48.53 -16.17
CA PRO A 117 0.39 -49.85 -16.65
C PRO A 117 0.84 -50.91 -15.63
N LEU A 118 -0.11 -51.44 -14.88
CA LEU A 118 0.08 -52.57 -13.97
C LEU A 118 -0.20 -53.86 -14.74
N SER A 119 0.83 -54.44 -15.35
CA SER A 119 0.77 -55.80 -15.90
C SER A 119 1.30 -56.80 -14.88
N ASP A 120 0.83 -58.05 -14.97
CA ASP A 120 1.42 -59.17 -14.23
C ASP A 120 2.79 -59.58 -14.78
N ASP A 121 3.16 -59.09 -15.96
CA ASP A 121 4.44 -59.38 -16.61
C ASP A 121 5.56 -58.40 -16.21
N PHE A 122 6.69 -58.96 -15.77
CA PHE A 122 7.90 -58.23 -15.34
C PHE A 122 8.56 -57.43 -16.48
N SER A 123 8.24 -57.73 -17.74
CA SER A 123 8.66 -56.93 -18.90
C SER A 123 8.22 -55.46 -18.83
N THR A 124 7.18 -55.16 -18.04
CA THR A 124 6.61 -53.81 -17.91
C THR A 124 7.27 -52.96 -16.82
N LEU A 125 8.21 -53.51 -16.04
CA LEU A 125 8.86 -52.80 -14.92
C LEU A 125 9.56 -51.51 -15.34
N ALA A 126 10.21 -51.51 -16.52
CA ALA A 126 10.85 -50.31 -17.07
C ALA A 126 9.83 -49.21 -17.41
N GLN A 127 8.64 -49.60 -17.89
CA GLN A 127 7.55 -48.68 -18.18
C GLN A 127 6.93 -48.13 -16.90
N VAL A 128 6.74 -48.97 -15.87
CA VAL A 128 6.28 -48.56 -14.53
C VAL A 128 7.24 -47.53 -13.92
N SER A 129 8.55 -47.78 -13.95
CA SER A 129 9.57 -46.83 -13.47
C SER A 129 9.49 -45.49 -14.21
N LYS A 130 9.34 -45.52 -15.54
CA LYS A 130 9.20 -44.32 -16.37
C LYS A 130 7.93 -43.54 -16.02
N SER A 131 6.79 -44.21 -15.85
CA SER A 131 5.52 -43.58 -15.47
C SER A 131 5.58 -42.96 -14.07
N LEU A 132 6.19 -43.65 -13.08
CA LEU A 132 6.39 -43.10 -11.73
C LEU A 132 7.27 -41.85 -11.75
N ASN A 133 8.38 -41.87 -12.49
CA ASN A 133 9.23 -40.69 -12.65
C ASN A 133 8.51 -39.53 -13.33
N ALA A 134 7.69 -39.81 -14.36
CA ALA A 134 6.88 -38.78 -15.01
C ALA A 134 5.84 -38.16 -14.07
N LEU A 135 5.17 -39.00 -13.25
CA LEU A 135 4.21 -38.55 -12.24
C LEU A 135 4.89 -37.67 -11.17
N LYS A 136 6.05 -38.09 -10.67
CA LYS A 136 6.87 -37.30 -9.74
C LYS A 136 7.25 -35.94 -10.32
N GLN A 137 7.72 -35.91 -11.57
CA GLN A 137 8.08 -34.65 -12.24
C GLN A 137 6.88 -33.73 -12.45
N LYS A 138 5.72 -34.30 -12.81
CA LYS A 138 4.46 -33.55 -12.95
C LYS A 138 4.04 -32.90 -11.63
N GLU A 139 4.00 -33.66 -10.53
CA GLU A 139 3.66 -33.15 -9.19
C GLU A 139 4.66 -32.07 -8.73
N LEU A 140 5.96 -32.28 -8.92
CA LEU A 140 6.99 -31.27 -8.63
C LEU A 140 6.81 -29.97 -9.43
N SER A 141 6.49 -30.08 -10.72
CA SER A 141 6.25 -28.92 -11.58
C SER A 141 5.00 -28.14 -11.17
N ALA A 142 3.92 -28.84 -10.81
CA ALA A 142 2.69 -28.24 -10.31
C ALA A 142 2.93 -27.52 -8.97
N LEU A 143 3.67 -28.15 -8.05
CA LEU A 143 4.00 -27.59 -6.75
C LEU A 143 4.90 -26.34 -6.89
N ARG A 144 5.85 -26.34 -7.84
CA ARG A 144 6.66 -25.16 -8.17
C ARG A 144 5.80 -24.02 -8.71
N ALA A 145 4.87 -24.30 -9.65
CA ALA A 145 3.99 -23.29 -10.21
C ALA A 145 3.05 -22.68 -9.16
N GLU A 146 2.50 -23.50 -8.26
CA GLU A 146 1.70 -23.01 -7.13
C GLU A 146 2.53 -22.14 -6.17
N LEU A 147 3.80 -22.51 -5.91
CA LEU A 147 4.70 -21.73 -5.07
C LEU A 147 5.09 -20.37 -5.70
N THR A 148 5.29 -20.31 -7.02
CA THR A 148 5.54 -19.04 -7.72
C THR A 148 4.34 -18.11 -7.62
N ASN A 149 3.12 -18.64 -7.81
CA ASN A 149 1.89 -17.86 -7.71
C ASN A 149 1.67 -17.31 -6.27
N TYR A 150 2.02 -18.12 -5.25
CA TYR A 150 2.03 -17.67 -3.86
C TYR A 150 2.97 -16.48 -3.63
N ASN A 151 4.19 -16.56 -4.17
CA ASN A 151 5.20 -15.51 -4.01
C ASN A 151 4.75 -14.21 -4.68
N ASP A 152 4.17 -14.30 -5.88
CA ASP A 152 3.65 -13.14 -6.60
C ASP A 152 2.47 -12.48 -5.87
N THR A 153 1.55 -13.29 -5.34
CA THR A 153 0.44 -12.80 -4.50
C THR A 153 0.97 -12.09 -3.25
N THR A 154 2.01 -12.63 -2.61
CA THR A 154 2.64 -12.02 -1.43
C THR A 154 3.29 -10.68 -1.77
N ARG A 155 4.00 -10.60 -2.88
CA ARG A 155 4.61 -9.34 -3.37
C ARG A 155 3.54 -8.27 -3.62
N LEU A 156 2.45 -8.63 -4.28
CA LEU A 156 1.32 -7.72 -4.51
C LEU A 156 0.71 -7.23 -3.19
N LEU A 157 0.54 -8.11 -2.20
CA LEU A 157 0.03 -7.74 -0.89
C LEU A 157 0.95 -6.75 -0.16
N ILE A 158 2.27 -6.95 -0.22
CA ILE A 158 3.27 -6.05 0.37
C ILE A 158 3.19 -4.67 -0.30
N ILE A 159 3.12 -4.62 -1.63
CA ILE A 159 3.01 -3.36 -2.38
C ILE A 159 1.70 -2.64 -2.04
N ALA A 160 0.57 -3.36 -2.02
CA ALA A 160 -0.73 -2.79 -1.65
C ALA A 160 -0.74 -2.26 -0.22
N GLY A 161 -0.12 -2.98 0.71
CA GLY A 161 0.07 -2.53 2.09
C GLY A 161 0.91 -1.25 2.19
N ALA A 162 2.03 -1.19 1.46
CA ALA A 162 2.89 -0.01 1.42
C ALA A 162 2.17 1.22 0.83
N LEU A 163 1.41 1.04 -0.25
CA LEU A 163 0.60 2.10 -0.85
C LEU A 163 -0.46 2.60 0.14
N THR A 164 -1.13 1.69 0.84
CA THR A 164 -2.13 2.05 1.85
C THR A 164 -1.51 2.84 3.00
N LEU A 165 -0.28 2.53 3.43
CA LEU A 165 0.43 3.31 4.45
C LEU A 165 0.75 4.72 3.95
N ILE A 166 1.30 4.84 2.75
CA ILE A 166 1.72 6.12 2.15
C ILE A 166 0.51 7.02 1.92
N PHE A 167 -0.49 6.51 1.21
CA PHE A 167 -1.67 7.28 0.85
C PHE A 167 -2.66 7.40 2.00
N GLY A 168 -2.67 6.46 2.95
CA GLY A 168 -3.63 6.47 4.05
C GLY A 168 -3.19 7.21 5.30
N ILE A 169 -1.88 7.25 5.57
CA ILE A 169 -1.37 7.81 6.83
C ILE A 169 -0.42 8.97 6.55
N ILE A 170 0.59 8.77 5.71
CA ILE A 170 1.67 9.74 5.51
C ILE A 170 1.17 10.98 4.77
N LEU A 171 0.54 10.81 3.61
CA LEU A 171 0.05 11.90 2.79
C LEU A 171 -0.96 12.82 3.52
N PRO A 172 -1.97 12.32 4.25
CA PRO A 172 -2.91 13.18 4.96
C PRO A 172 -2.25 13.94 6.12
N HIS A 173 -1.33 13.31 6.85
CA HIS A 173 -0.57 14.02 7.89
C HIS A 173 0.26 15.16 7.30
N LEU A 174 0.89 14.92 6.14
CA LEU A 174 1.67 15.93 5.44
C LEU A 174 0.79 17.11 4.97
N VAL A 175 -0.41 16.82 4.46
CA VAL A 175 -1.39 17.86 4.09
C VAL A 175 -1.84 18.67 5.30
N LEU A 176 -2.22 18.01 6.41
CA LEU A 176 -2.61 18.68 7.65
C LEU A 176 -1.48 19.54 8.22
N PHE A 177 -0.24 19.04 8.18
CA PHE A 177 0.94 19.77 8.61
C PHE A 177 1.16 21.05 7.78
N MET A 178 1.06 20.97 6.45
CA MET A 178 1.15 22.15 5.59
C MET A 178 0.05 23.17 5.90
N LEU A 179 -1.17 22.70 6.11
CA LEU A 179 -2.33 23.55 6.40
C LEU A 179 -2.17 24.27 7.75
N ALA A 180 -1.70 23.55 8.78
CA ALA A 180 -1.36 24.12 10.08
C ALA A 180 -0.26 25.19 9.98
N ARG A 181 0.77 24.94 9.16
CA ARG A 181 1.84 25.92 8.91
C ARG A 181 1.32 27.18 8.22
N THR A 182 0.44 27.05 7.23
CA THR A 182 -0.19 28.18 6.56
C THR A 182 -1.06 28.99 7.52
N LEU A 183 -1.87 28.33 8.35
CA LEU A 183 -2.67 28.99 9.39
C LEU A 183 -1.81 29.75 10.39
N ASN A 184 -0.70 29.16 10.85
CA ASN A 184 0.23 29.83 11.75
C ASN A 184 0.88 31.06 11.10
N ARG A 185 1.25 30.99 9.82
CA ARG A 185 1.78 32.17 9.11
C ARG A 185 0.75 33.30 9.05
N ILE A 186 -0.49 32.99 8.66
CA ILE A 186 -1.59 33.98 8.61
C ILE A 186 -1.84 34.59 9.99
N ARG A 187 -1.80 33.76 11.05
CA ARG A 187 -1.95 34.23 12.43
C ARG A 187 -0.85 35.21 12.82
N VAL A 188 0.41 34.90 12.52
CA VAL A 188 1.55 35.78 12.83
C VAL A 188 1.46 37.09 12.03
N GLU A 189 1.10 37.03 10.75
CA GLU A 189 0.88 38.22 9.92
C GLU A 189 -0.23 39.11 10.49
N MET A 190 -1.36 38.52 10.92
CA MET A 190 -2.43 39.27 11.57
C MET A 190 -2.01 39.88 12.92
N GLN A 191 -1.24 39.17 13.74
CA GLN A 191 -0.71 39.69 15.00
C GLN A 191 0.23 40.87 14.77
N ASN A 192 1.13 40.76 13.79
CA ASN A 192 2.05 41.84 13.44
C ASN A 192 1.31 43.05 12.89
N ALA A 193 0.30 42.86 12.02
CA ALA A 193 -0.53 43.95 11.51
C ALA A 193 -1.32 44.64 12.63
N ALA A 194 -1.84 43.88 13.60
CA ALA A 194 -2.52 44.44 14.77
C ALA A 194 -1.57 45.24 15.67
N LEU A 195 -0.36 44.73 15.94
CA LEU A 195 0.66 45.44 16.71
C LEU A 195 1.12 46.73 16.01
N GLU A 196 1.34 46.68 14.69
CA GLU A 196 1.69 47.84 13.89
C GLU A 196 0.57 48.88 13.92
N PHE A 197 -0.69 48.45 13.81
CA PHE A 197 -1.85 49.33 13.96
C PHE A 197 -1.90 50.01 15.34
N ILE A 198 -1.74 49.26 16.43
CA ILE A 198 -1.73 49.81 17.80
C ILE A 198 -0.58 50.82 17.97
N LYS A 199 0.61 50.50 17.45
CA LYS A 199 1.76 51.41 17.49
C LYS A 199 1.47 52.71 16.74
N ASN A 200 0.96 52.62 15.52
CA ASN A 200 0.64 53.79 14.68
C ASN A 200 -0.51 54.60 15.25
N TRP A 201 -1.50 53.97 15.88
CA TRP A 201 -2.54 54.66 16.63
C TRP A 201 -1.91 55.44 17.80
N SER A 202 -1.07 54.80 18.61
CA SER A 202 -0.42 55.46 19.75
C SER A 202 0.40 56.68 19.34
N THR A 203 1.19 56.59 18.26
CA THR A 203 1.96 57.73 17.73
C THR A 203 1.05 58.84 17.20
N THR A 204 -0.02 58.46 16.50
CA THR A 204 -1.02 59.42 16.00
C THR A 204 -1.67 60.17 17.17
N LYS A 205 -2.08 59.46 18.24
CA LYS A 205 -2.68 60.06 19.44
C LYS A 205 -1.75 61.09 20.08
N ALA A 206 -0.46 60.78 20.20
CA ALA A 206 0.54 61.67 20.80
C ALA A 206 0.72 62.98 20.01
N SER A 207 0.44 62.99 18.70
CA SER A 207 0.60 64.18 17.85
C SER A 207 -0.49 65.26 18.00
N PHE A 208 -1.60 64.98 18.72
CA PHE A 208 -2.76 65.87 18.83
C PHE A 208 -2.99 66.50 20.24
N GLY A 209 -2.02 66.39 21.16
CA GLY A 209 -2.08 67.07 22.46
C GLY A 209 -3.06 66.48 23.47
N ASP A 210 -3.65 67.32 24.34
CA ASP A 210 -4.41 66.90 25.54
C ASP A 210 -5.83 66.35 25.25
N GLU A 211 -6.46 66.72 24.13
CA GLU A 211 -7.81 66.27 23.77
C GLU A 211 -7.92 65.65 22.36
N PRO A 212 -7.16 64.58 22.06
CA PRO A 212 -7.08 64.00 20.71
C PRO A 212 -8.43 63.46 20.23
N PHE A 213 -9.26 62.94 21.13
CA PHE A 213 -10.55 62.32 20.79
C PHE A 213 -11.65 63.31 20.40
N LYS A 214 -11.50 64.60 20.73
CA LYS A 214 -12.41 65.65 20.25
C LYS A 214 -11.99 66.19 18.88
N ASN A 215 -10.81 65.82 18.38
CA ASN A 215 -10.28 66.31 17.12
C ASN A 215 -10.74 65.44 15.94
N VAL A 216 -11.49 66.01 15.01
CA VAL A 216 -11.97 65.32 13.80
C VAL A 216 -10.79 64.82 12.93
N LYS A 217 -9.67 65.55 12.89
CA LYS A 217 -8.48 65.14 12.12
C LYS A 217 -7.81 63.90 12.69
N PHE A 218 -7.89 63.69 14.00
CA PHE A 218 -7.40 62.48 14.65
C PHE A 218 -8.21 61.26 14.19
N TRP A 219 -9.54 61.32 14.24
CA TRP A 219 -10.41 60.21 13.78
C TRP A 219 -10.23 59.90 12.29
N LEU A 220 -10.07 60.93 11.46
CA LEU A 220 -9.77 60.75 10.04
C LEU A 220 -8.44 60.01 9.83
N GLN A 221 -7.38 60.35 10.58
CA GLN A 221 -6.09 59.66 10.49
C GLN A 221 -6.17 58.20 10.97
N ILE A 222 -6.95 57.92 12.01
CA ILE A 222 -7.19 56.53 12.48
C ILE A 222 -8.00 55.73 11.46
N LEU A 223 -9.01 56.33 10.82
CA LEU A 223 -9.83 55.66 9.80
C LEU A 223 -9.00 55.33 8.54
N LEU A 224 -8.11 56.23 8.13
CA LEU A 224 -7.16 56.00 7.04
C LEU A 224 -6.11 54.94 7.38
N LEU A 225 -5.60 54.92 8.62
CA LEU A 225 -4.71 53.87 9.13
C LEU A 225 -5.37 52.49 9.16
N ALA A 226 -6.62 52.43 9.63
CA ALA A 226 -7.42 51.22 9.65
C ALA A 226 -7.71 50.73 8.22
N GLY A 227 -8.07 51.63 7.31
CA GLY A 227 -8.26 51.34 5.89
C GLY A 227 -6.99 50.82 5.21
N HIS A 228 -5.83 51.40 5.53
CA HIS A 228 -4.54 50.94 5.02
C HIS A 228 -4.21 49.51 5.48
N GLN A 229 -4.33 49.24 6.78
CA GLN A 229 -4.06 47.91 7.35
C GLN A 229 -5.07 46.85 6.88
N ALA A 230 -6.35 47.22 6.79
CA ALA A 230 -7.38 46.34 6.22
C ALA A 230 -7.10 46.01 4.75
N GLY A 231 -6.54 46.96 3.98
CA GLY A 231 -6.15 46.70 2.59
C GLY A 231 -4.89 45.86 2.42
N LYS A 232 -3.91 45.95 3.33
CA LYS A 232 -2.74 45.05 3.35
C LYS A 232 -3.13 43.59 3.60
N LEU A 233 -4.16 43.37 4.41
CA LEU A 233 -4.74 42.05 4.68
C LEU A 233 -5.76 41.62 3.62
N SER A 234 -6.16 42.54 2.72
CA SER A 234 -7.09 42.27 1.64
C SER A 234 -6.35 41.87 0.37
N SER A 235 -6.89 40.85 -0.30
CA SER A 235 -6.44 40.42 -1.63
C SER A 235 -7.20 41.13 -2.76
N HIS A 236 -8.07 42.09 -2.45
CA HIS A 236 -8.86 42.80 -3.46
C HIS A 236 -8.06 44.00 -4.02
N PRO A 237 -7.77 44.06 -5.34
CA PRO A 237 -6.89 45.09 -5.91
C PRO A 237 -7.44 46.51 -5.72
N ALA A 238 -8.76 46.72 -5.81
CA ALA A 238 -9.33 48.02 -5.50
C ALA A 238 -9.15 48.42 -4.03
N ILE A 239 -9.20 47.45 -3.10
CA ILE A 239 -9.01 47.72 -1.67
C ILE A 239 -7.53 48.03 -1.39
N GLN A 240 -6.61 47.34 -2.07
CA GLN A 240 -5.18 47.63 -2.03
C GLN A 240 -4.87 49.04 -2.56
N VAL A 241 -5.41 49.41 -3.72
CA VAL A 241 -5.24 50.76 -4.28
C VAL A 241 -5.85 51.82 -3.36
N THR A 242 -7.05 51.59 -2.80
CA THR A 242 -7.61 52.52 -1.80
C THR A 242 -6.83 52.53 -0.48
N SER A 243 -6.16 51.43 -0.12
CA SER A 243 -5.30 51.36 1.06
C SER A 243 -4.00 52.13 0.85
N GLU A 244 -3.42 52.07 -0.34
CA GLU A 244 -2.26 52.87 -0.74
C GLU A 244 -2.63 54.36 -0.78
N LEU A 245 -3.78 54.70 -1.40
CA LEU A 245 -4.32 56.05 -1.37
C LEU A 245 -4.59 56.54 0.06
N ALA A 246 -5.20 55.71 0.91
CA ALA A 246 -5.46 56.06 2.29
C ALA A 246 -4.17 56.31 3.08
N TYR A 247 -3.12 55.53 2.79
CA TYR A 247 -1.80 55.72 3.38
C TYR A 247 -1.10 57.00 2.91
N LEU A 248 -1.14 57.28 1.62
CA LEU A 248 -0.59 58.52 1.05
C LEU A 248 -1.29 59.75 1.63
N VAL A 249 -2.63 59.72 1.70
CA VAL A 249 -3.43 60.79 2.30
C VAL A 249 -3.13 60.93 3.80
N HIS A 250 -2.95 59.81 4.51
CA HIS A 250 -2.54 59.83 5.93
C HIS A 250 -1.18 60.49 6.13
N LEU A 251 -0.16 60.12 5.33
CA LEU A 251 1.18 60.72 5.39
C LEU A 251 1.14 62.22 5.13
N GLU A 252 0.38 62.65 4.14
CA GLU A 252 0.30 64.05 3.73
C GLU A 252 -0.44 64.91 4.78
N LEU A 253 -1.49 64.37 5.40
CA LEU A 253 -2.18 64.99 6.52
C LEU A 253 -1.29 65.06 7.78
N HIS A 254 -0.50 64.02 8.06
CA HIS A 254 0.42 64.00 9.20
C HIS A 254 1.59 64.98 9.03
N LYS A 255 2.11 65.14 7.79
CA LYS A 255 3.13 66.15 7.47
C LYS A 255 2.62 67.57 7.71
N LYS A 256 1.37 67.86 7.32
CA LYS A 256 0.73 69.16 7.56
C LYS A 256 0.42 69.41 9.04
N SER A 257 0.07 68.39 9.83
CA SER A 257 -0.28 68.57 11.24
C SER A 257 0.93 68.76 12.17
N THR A 258 2.09 68.24 11.78
CA THR A 258 3.32 68.29 12.61
C THR A 258 4.23 69.50 12.31
N GLY A 259 3.83 70.41 11.40
CA GLY A 259 4.57 71.65 11.11
C GLY A 259 5.95 71.46 10.47
N LYS A 260 6.38 70.23 10.19
CA LYS A 260 7.59 69.96 9.39
C LYS A 260 7.25 70.06 7.91
N ALA A 261 7.19 71.29 7.41
CA ALA A 261 7.54 71.53 6.03
C ALA A 261 8.96 70.98 5.80
N ALA A 262 9.09 70.04 4.87
CA ALA A 262 10.38 69.88 4.20
C ALA A 262 10.66 71.22 3.53
N ALA A 263 11.91 71.67 3.65
CA ALA A 263 12.47 72.92 3.12
C ALA A 263 11.76 73.48 1.88
#